data_AF-A0A0C2JBB3-F1
#
_entry.id   AF-A0A0C2JBB3-F1
#
_cell.length_a   1.000
_cell.length_b   1.000
_cell.length_c   1.000
_cell.angle_alpha   90.00
_cell.angle_beta   90.00
_cell.angle_gamma   90.00
#
_symmetry.space_group_name_H-M   'P 1'
#
loop_
_entity.id
_entity.type
_entity.pdbx_description
1 polymer ?
#
loop_
_entity_poly.entity_id
_entity_poly.type
_entity_poly.pdbx_seq_one_letter_code
_entity_poly.pdbx_strand_id
1 'polypeptide(L)'
;MSQWAKTYLDDKKKEEEAKRATCQKCRQKGHWTYECTNPRKYLYRPTRTQIMKKKEKLIAKLKAEFKGVDMNVIQEINTEIKTQNSKPEITQVPSKSPPSSSSESSESPPMSPKKKSKRKRRDRSSS
;
A
#
# COMPACT_ATOMS: atom_id res chain seq x y z
N MET A 1 -23.19 38.13 18.66
CA MET A 1 -23.55 36.80 18.11
C MET A 1 -23.71 35.79 19.24
N SER A 2 -24.83 35.08 19.27
CA SER A 2 -25.10 34.04 20.27
C SER A 2 -24.07 32.91 20.21
N GLN A 3 -23.73 32.33 21.36
CA GLN A 3 -22.69 31.31 21.47
C GLN A 3 -23.01 30.04 20.66
N TRP A 4 -24.31 29.68 20.54
CA TRP A 4 -24.77 28.54 19.75
C TRP A 4 -24.52 28.69 18.25
N ALA A 5 -24.53 29.92 17.74
CA ALA A 5 -24.28 30.17 16.32
C ALA A 5 -22.80 29.95 16.00
N LYS A 6 -21.89 30.32 16.92
CA LYS A 6 -20.44 30.14 16.73
C LYS A 6 -20.05 28.66 16.69
N THR A 7 -20.55 27.86 17.63
CA THR A 7 -20.26 26.41 17.67
C THR A 7 -20.75 25.69 16.42
N TYR A 8 -21.93 26.05 15.92
CA TYR A 8 -22.47 25.50 14.67
C TYR A 8 -21.59 25.81 13.45
N LEU A 9 -21.06 27.03 13.35
CA LEU A 9 -20.14 27.39 12.27
C LEU A 9 -18.81 26.62 12.37
N ASP A 10 -18.29 26.44 13.58
CA ASP A 10 -17.07 25.68 13.82
C ASP A 10 -17.24 24.20 13.46
N ASP A 11 -18.37 23.60 13.80
CA ASP A 11 -18.68 22.21 13.47
C ASP A 11 -18.86 22.02 11.96
N LYS A 12 -19.55 22.95 11.29
CA LYS A 12 -19.66 22.95 9.81
C LYS A 12 -18.28 23.06 9.14
N LYS A 13 -17.38 23.87 9.69
CA LYS A 13 -16.01 24.00 9.19
C LYS A 13 -15.22 22.70 9.39
N LYS A 14 -15.33 22.04 10.54
CA LYS A 14 -14.69 20.74 10.81
C LYS A 14 -15.21 19.65 9.88
N GLU A 15 -16.52 19.62 9.59
CA GLU A 15 -17.09 18.68 8.64
C GLU A 15 -16.55 18.89 7.23
N GLU A 16 -16.44 20.14 6.78
CA GLU A 16 -15.83 20.46 5.48
C GLU A 16 -14.36 20.06 5.40
N GLU A 17 -13.62 20.23 6.50
CA GLU A 17 -12.24 19.78 6.60
C GLU A 17 -12.12 18.25 6.58
N ALA A 18 -12.97 17.54 7.33
CA ALA A 18 -13.04 16.09 7.36
C ALA A 18 -13.38 15.49 5.98
N LYS A 19 -14.26 16.15 5.21
CA LYS A 19 -14.57 15.77 3.81
C LYS A 19 -13.34 15.75 2.91
N ARG A 20 -12.35 16.63 3.16
CA ARG A 20 -11.10 16.71 2.39
C ARG A 20 -10.00 15.83 2.97
N ALA A 21 -10.02 15.56 4.28
CA ALA A 21 -9.05 14.72 4.96
C ALA A 21 -9.08 13.27 4.41
N THR A 22 -7.90 12.68 4.21
CA THR A 22 -7.74 11.27 3.87
C THR A 22 -7.30 10.50 5.10
N CYS A 23 -8.07 9.47 5.47
CA CYS A 23 -7.75 8.66 6.64
C CYS A 23 -6.55 7.74 6.35
N GLN A 24 -5.48 7.81 7.15
CA GLN A 24 -4.30 6.95 7.01
C GLN A 24 -4.60 5.46 7.25
N LYS A 25 -5.65 5.15 8.03
CA LYS A 25 -6.00 3.79 8.46
C LYS A 25 -6.70 3.00 7.35
N CYS A 26 -7.69 3.60 6.69
CA CYS A 26 -8.48 2.94 5.63
C CYS A 26 -8.26 3.53 4.23
N ARG A 27 -7.53 4.66 4.10
CA ARG A 27 -7.27 5.42 2.86
C ARG A 27 -8.50 6.00 2.17
N GLN A 28 -9.62 6.16 2.88
CA GLN A 28 -10.82 6.83 2.38
C GLN A 28 -10.87 8.30 2.83
N LYS A 29 -11.61 9.13 2.10
CA LYS A 29 -11.90 10.53 2.48
C LYS A 29 -13.14 10.59 3.37
N GLY A 30 -13.29 11.67 4.13
CA GLY A 30 -14.54 11.96 4.86
C GLY A 30 -14.47 11.88 6.38
N HIS A 31 -13.35 11.44 6.95
CA HIS A 31 -13.18 11.36 8.39
C HIS A 31 -11.71 11.42 8.78
N TRP A 32 -11.48 11.80 10.04
CA TRP A 32 -10.15 11.78 10.63
C TRP A 32 -9.78 10.39 11.14
N THR A 33 -8.48 10.13 11.34
CA THR A 33 -7.99 8.82 11.76
C THR A 33 -8.50 8.37 13.12
N TYR A 34 -8.88 9.30 14.01
CA TYR A 34 -9.41 9.01 15.34
C TYR A 34 -10.87 8.54 15.33
N GLU A 35 -11.67 8.97 14.34
CA GLU A 35 -13.07 8.55 14.13
C GLU A 35 -13.18 7.27 13.28
N CYS A 36 -12.07 6.75 12.76
CA CYS A 36 -12.08 5.67 11.79
C CYS A 36 -12.47 4.31 12.41
N THR A 37 -13.71 3.89 12.17
CA THR A 37 -14.27 2.58 12.51
C THR A 37 -13.89 1.48 11.53
N ASN A 38 -13.49 1.84 10.30
CA ASN A 38 -13.17 0.86 9.26
C ASN A 38 -11.90 0.05 9.61
N PRO A 39 -11.88 -1.25 9.28
CA PRO A 39 -10.67 -2.06 9.42
C PRO A 39 -9.55 -1.52 8.53
N ARG A 40 -8.30 -1.77 8.92
CA ARG A 40 -7.14 -1.34 8.13
C ARG A 40 -7.17 -2.05 6.78
N LYS A 41 -7.23 -1.29 5.69
CA LYS A 41 -7.15 -1.85 4.33
C LYS A 41 -5.73 -2.38 4.13
N TYR A 42 -5.56 -3.70 4.10
CA TYR A 42 -4.30 -4.28 3.68
C TYR A 42 -4.16 -4.11 2.17
N LEU A 43 -3.23 -3.25 1.76
CA LEU A 43 -2.84 -3.13 0.37
C LEU A 43 -1.59 -4.00 0.18
N TYR A 44 -1.67 -5.03 -0.65
CA TYR A 44 -0.52 -5.86 -0.95
C TYR A 44 0.59 -4.98 -1.55
N ARG A 45 1.74 -4.93 -0.87
CA ARG A 45 2.93 -4.20 -1.34
C ARG A 45 4.10 -5.17 -1.38
N PRO A 46 4.66 -5.45 -2.58
CA PRO A 46 5.80 -6.34 -2.68
C PRO A 46 7.00 -5.75 -1.94
N THR A 47 7.82 -6.62 -1.36
CA THR A 47 9.06 -6.18 -0.71
C THR A 47 10.01 -5.59 -1.75
N ARG A 48 10.93 -4.72 -1.32
CA ARG A 48 11.96 -4.16 -2.22
C ARG A 48 12.69 -5.28 -2.97
N THR A 49 13.03 -6.37 -2.30
CA THR A 49 13.71 -7.52 -2.91
C THR A 49 12.84 -8.26 -3.91
N GLN A 50 11.54 -8.42 -3.66
CA GLN A 50 10.61 -8.98 -4.65
C GLN A 50 10.51 -8.09 -5.90
N ILE A 51 10.51 -6.76 -5.73
CA ILE A 51 10.54 -5.82 -6.86
C ILE A 51 11.84 -5.98 -7.65
N MET A 52 13.00 -5.99 -6.98
CA MET A 52 14.29 -6.14 -7.65
C MET A 52 14.41 -7.47 -8.40
N LYS A 53 14.01 -8.58 -7.77
CA LYS A 53 13.98 -9.90 -8.42
C LYS A 53 13.08 -9.92 -9.66
N LYS A 54 11.92 -9.25 -9.60
CA LYS A 54 11.05 -9.10 -10.79
C LYS A 54 11.76 -8.29 -11.89
N LYS A 55 12.43 -7.20 -11.55
CA LYS A 55 13.21 -6.39 -12.50
C LYS A 55 14.35 -7.18 -13.15
N GLU A 56 15.14 -7.89 -12.37
CA GLU A 56 16.23 -8.74 -12.87
C GLU A 56 15.72 -9.80 -13.84
N LYS A 57 14.60 -10.46 -13.52
CA LYS A 57 13.94 -11.43 -14.41
C LYS A 57 13.47 -10.79 -15.71
N LEU A 58 12.91 -9.59 -15.66
CA LEU A 58 12.50 -8.86 -16.87
C LEU A 58 13.71 -8.52 -17.75
N ILE A 59 14.79 -8.00 -17.15
CA ILE A 59 16.02 -7.69 -17.86
C ILE A 59 16.64 -8.95 -18.49
N ALA A 60 16.66 -10.07 -17.76
CA ALA A 60 17.17 -11.34 -18.28
C ALA A 60 16.35 -11.87 -19.46
N LYS A 61 15.02 -11.77 -19.39
CA LYS A 61 14.14 -12.15 -20.51
C LYS A 61 14.39 -11.29 -21.75
N LEU A 62 14.46 -9.97 -21.58
CA LEU A 62 14.74 -9.05 -22.68
C LEU A 62 16.11 -9.34 -23.33
N LYS A 63 17.14 -9.64 -22.54
CA LYS A 63 18.46 -10.04 -23.05
C LYS A 63 18.46 -11.38 -23.78
N ALA A 64 17.59 -12.31 -23.38
CA ALA A 64 17.46 -13.61 -24.03
C ALA A 64 16.68 -13.53 -25.35
N GLU A 65 15.61 -12.73 -25.38
CA GLU A 65 14.75 -12.52 -26.55
C GLU A 65 15.43 -11.64 -27.61
N PHE A 66 16.23 -10.66 -27.19
CA PHE A 66 17.00 -9.79 -28.08
C PHE A 66 18.49 -9.96 -27.79
N LYS A 67 19.18 -10.72 -28.66
CA LYS A 67 20.65 -10.83 -28.67
C LYS A 67 21.26 -9.50 -29.13
N GLY A 68 21.36 -8.52 -28.22
CA GLY A 68 21.99 -7.23 -28.48
C GLY A 68 21.12 -6.01 -28.13
N VAL A 69 20.50 -5.98 -26.95
CA VAL A 69 19.79 -4.78 -26.49
C VAL A 69 20.78 -3.75 -25.95
N ASP A 70 20.82 -2.58 -26.59
CA ASP A 70 21.55 -1.41 -26.13
C ASP A 70 21.10 -0.98 -24.72
N MET A 71 22.07 -0.61 -23.87
CA MET A 71 21.84 -0.20 -22.48
C MET A 71 20.85 0.97 -22.34
N ASN A 72 20.70 1.79 -23.38
CA ASN A 72 19.79 2.94 -23.38
C ASN A 72 18.31 2.51 -23.34
N VAL A 73 17.94 1.43 -24.05
CA VAL A 73 16.55 0.91 -24.05
C VAL A 73 16.17 0.34 -22.67
N ILE A 74 17.13 -0.23 -21.94
CA ILE A 74 16.91 -0.75 -20.58
C ILE A 74 16.71 0.39 -19.56
N GLN A 75 17.34 1.55 -19.78
CA GLN A 75 17.14 2.72 -18.92
C GLN A 75 15.74 3.32 -19.11
N GLU A 76 15.24 3.38 -20.35
CA GLU A 76 13.88 3.85 -20.67
C GLU A 76 12.80 2.94 -20.06
N ILE A 77 12.96 1.61 -20.14
CA ILE A 77 12.00 0.68 -19.51
C ILE A 77 11.97 0.86 -17.97
N ASN A 78 13.10 1.21 -17.34
CA ASN A 78 13.15 1.47 -15.90
C ASN A 78 12.47 2.79 -15.50
N THR A 79 12.49 3.81 -16.36
CA THR A 79 11.78 5.08 -16.14
C THR A 79 10.28 4.91 -16.38
N GLU A 80 9.86 4.14 -17.38
CA GLU A 80 8.45 3.80 -17.66
C GLU A 80 7.80 3.01 -16.52
N ILE A 81 8.48 2.00 -15.96
CA ILE A 81 7.97 1.22 -14.82
C ILE A 81 7.79 2.10 -13.57
N LYS A 82 8.52 3.22 -13.46
CA LYS A 82 8.40 4.17 -12.35
C LYS A 82 7.15 5.07 -12.49
N THR A 83 6.71 5.36 -13.73
CA THR A 83 5.54 6.21 -14.02
C THR A 83 4.23 5.41 -14.10
N GLN A 84 4.28 4.15 -14.53
CA GLN A 84 3.13 3.25 -14.69
C GLN A 84 2.53 2.72 -13.37
N ASN A 85 3.14 2.96 -12.22
CA ASN A 85 2.61 2.54 -10.91
C ASN A 85 1.37 3.37 -10.44
N SER A 86 0.74 4.12 -11.38
CA SER A 86 -0.42 4.98 -11.14
C SER A 86 -1.73 4.47 -11.75
N LYS A 87 -1.75 3.43 -12.61
CA LYS A 87 -3.03 2.90 -13.14
C LYS A 87 -2.89 1.52 -13.78
N PRO A 88 -3.47 0.43 -13.24
CA PRO A 88 -3.70 -0.78 -14.02
C PRO A 88 -5.06 -0.69 -14.72
N GLU A 89 -5.05 -0.29 -15.99
CA GLU A 89 -6.16 -0.56 -16.90
C GLU A 89 -5.96 -1.98 -17.45
N ILE A 90 -6.89 -2.87 -17.10
CA ILE A 90 -6.85 -4.29 -17.47
C ILE A 90 -7.36 -4.41 -18.90
N THR A 91 -6.46 -4.53 -19.87
CA THR A 91 -6.81 -5.03 -21.20
C THR A 91 -6.85 -6.54 -21.15
N GLN A 92 -8.02 -7.08 -21.45
CA GLN A 92 -8.36 -8.50 -21.40
C GLN A 92 -7.57 -9.27 -22.47
N VAL A 93 -6.91 -10.36 -22.06
CA VAL A 93 -6.55 -11.46 -22.96
C VAL A 93 -6.99 -12.78 -22.33
N PRO A 94 -7.79 -13.62 -23.03
CA PRO A 94 -8.24 -14.89 -22.50
C PRO A 94 -7.18 -15.95 -22.82
N SER A 95 -6.91 -16.87 -21.89
CA SER A 95 -6.89 -18.32 -22.17
C SER A 95 -6.24 -19.14 -21.05
N LYS A 96 -6.95 -20.23 -20.74
CA LYS A 96 -6.47 -21.56 -20.32
C LYS A 96 -6.03 -21.74 -18.86
N SER A 97 -7.01 -22.13 -18.05
CA SER A 97 -6.92 -23.11 -16.94
C SER A 97 -6.19 -24.39 -17.40
N PRO A 98 -5.56 -25.22 -16.52
CA PRO A 98 -6.06 -25.62 -15.19
C PRO A 98 -4.97 -25.67 -14.09
N PRO A 99 -5.32 -25.95 -12.82
CA PRO A 99 -5.19 -27.34 -12.35
C PRO A 99 -6.32 -27.82 -11.42
N SER A 100 -6.56 -29.13 -11.51
CA SER A 100 -7.42 -29.94 -10.64
C SER A 100 -6.73 -30.27 -9.31
N SER A 101 -7.57 -30.70 -8.35
CA SER A 101 -7.27 -31.51 -7.15
C SER A 101 -7.00 -30.76 -5.84
N SER A 102 -8.10 -30.59 -5.09
CA SER A 102 -8.34 -31.09 -3.72
C SER A 102 -7.15 -31.36 -2.80
N SER A 103 -7.16 -30.73 -1.62
CA SER A 103 -7.15 -31.43 -0.33
C SER A 103 -7.19 -30.47 0.86
N GLU A 104 -8.17 -30.74 1.73
CA GLU A 104 -8.42 -30.23 3.07
C GLU A 104 -7.17 -30.30 3.98
N SER A 105 -6.94 -29.29 4.82
CA SER A 105 -6.59 -29.53 6.23
C SER A 105 -6.59 -28.21 7.01
N SER A 106 -7.48 -28.16 8.00
CA SER A 106 -7.46 -27.18 9.08
C SER A 106 -6.39 -27.59 10.09
N GLU A 107 -5.55 -26.66 10.55
CA GLU A 107 -5.05 -26.69 11.92
C GLU A 107 -4.57 -25.31 12.37
N SER A 108 -5.20 -24.77 13.41
CA SER A 108 -4.82 -23.52 14.07
C SER A 108 -3.95 -23.83 15.29
N PRO A 109 -2.83 -23.14 15.51
CA PRO A 109 -2.22 -23.09 16.83
C PRO A 109 -2.48 -21.75 17.55
N PRO A 110 -2.72 -21.78 18.87
CA PRO A 110 -3.12 -20.61 19.66
C PRO A 110 -1.98 -19.62 19.91
N MET A 111 -2.30 -18.33 19.87
CA MET A 111 -1.38 -17.24 20.21
C MET A 111 -1.05 -17.23 21.71
N SER A 112 0.23 -17.42 22.03
CA SER A 112 0.77 -17.16 23.37
C SER A 112 1.11 -15.67 23.59
N PRO A 113 0.87 -15.10 24.78
CA PRO A 113 1.04 -13.68 25.04
C PRO A 113 2.53 -13.32 25.28
N LYS A 114 3.12 -12.51 24.39
CA LYS A 114 4.47 -11.94 24.62
C LYS A 114 4.41 -10.76 25.59
N LYS A 115 5.16 -10.92 26.69
CA LYS A 115 5.39 -9.97 27.78
C LYS A 115 5.78 -8.56 27.27
N LYS A 116 5.16 -7.53 27.85
CA LYS A 116 5.52 -6.10 27.66
C LYS A 116 6.94 -5.85 28.17
N SER A 117 7.91 -5.65 27.27
CA SER A 117 9.21 -5.08 27.65
C SER A 117 9.09 -3.56 27.74
N LYS A 118 9.34 -3.02 28.93
CA LYS A 118 9.31 -1.59 29.24
C LYS A 118 10.58 -0.96 28.63
N ARG A 119 10.48 -0.37 27.44
CA ARG A 119 11.61 0.36 26.83
C ARG A 119 11.74 1.73 27.50
N LYS A 120 12.82 1.92 28.25
CA LYS A 120 13.24 3.20 28.85
C LYS A 120 13.58 4.18 27.73
N ARG A 121 12.85 5.31 27.66
CA ARG A 121 13.17 6.42 26.75
C ARG A 121 14.48 7.06 27.22
N ARG A 122 15.41 7.30 26.29
CA ARG A 122 16.56 8.18 26.52
C ARG A 122 16.18 9.56 26.01
N ASP A 123 16.19 10.54 26.90
CA ASP A 123 15.97 11.92 26.56
C ASP A 123 17.11 12.42 25.68
N ARG A 124 16.74 12.99 24.53
CA ARG A 124 17.64 13.60 23.55
C ARG A 124 17.81 15.06 23.97
N SER A 125 18.85 15.35 24.75
CA SER A 125 19.25 16.74 24.98
C SER A 125 19.72 17.35 23.65
N SER A 126 19.10 18.46 23.27
CA SER A 126 19.59 19.34 22.20
C SER A 126 20.77 20.15 22.74
N SER A 127 21.88 20.12 22.00
CA SER A 127 22.91 21.17 22.01
C SER A 127 22.81 21.94 20.71
#